data_AF-A0A1X1VMQ7-F1
#
_entry.id   AF-A0A1X1VMQ7-F1
#
_cell.length_a   1.000
_cell.length_b   1.000
_cell.length_c   1.000
_cell.angle_alpha   90.00
_cell.angle_beta   90.00
_cell.angle_gamma   90.00
#
_symmetry.space_group_name_H-M   'P 1'
#
loop_
_entity.id
_entity.type
_entity.pdbx_description
1 polymer ?
#
loop_
_entity_poly.entity_id
_entity_poly.type
_entity_poly.pdbx_seq_one_letter_code
_entity_poly.pdbx_strand_id
1 'polypeptide(L)'
;MADNNLAQQLGRPRSPLELLDTVPDSLLRRLKQYSGRLATEAVSAMQERLPFFGDLEASQRASVALVVQTAVVNFVEWMQDPHSDVSYTAQAFELVPQDLTRRIALRHTVDMVRVTMEFFEEVVPLLARNEEQLTALTVGILKYSRDLAFTAATAYADAAEARGAWDSRMEASVVDAVVRGDTGPELLSRAAALNWDTTAPATVIVGTPAPGRPNGDNGSERASQDLRDIATRHGRAALTDVHGTWLVAIVSGQLSLTDKFLKDILVAFADKPVVIGPTAPMLTAAYHSASEAISGMNAVAGWRGAPRPVLARELLPERALMGDASAIVALHTDVMRPLADAGPTLVETLDAFLDSGGAIEACARKLFVHPNTVRYRLKRITDFTGRDPTQPRDAYVLRVAATVGQLNYPTQTSSAANIPVPQLPPPVRGGSGAVSGR
;
A
#
# COMPACT_ATOMS: atom_id res chain seq x y z
N MET A 1 63.21 -14.58 38.87
CA MET A 1 63.37 -15.66 37.86
C MET A 1 62.44 -16.82 38.20
N ALA A 2 61.11 -16.64 38.09
CA ALA A 2 60.16 -17.73 38.40
C ALA A 2 58.79 -17.63 37.67
N ASP A 3 58.65 -16.80 36.63
CA ASP A 3 57.34 -16.56 35.98
C ASP A 3 57.31 -16.88 34.47
N ASN A 4 58.29 -17.62 33.94
CA ASN A 4 58.35 -17.89 32.50
C ASN A 4 58.10 -19.36 32.11
N ASN A 5 57.67 -20.21 33.06
CA ASN A 5 57.50 -21.66 32.81
C ASN A 5 56.05 -22.11 32.56
N LEU A 6 55.04 -21.31 32.89
CA LEU A 6 53.63 -21.68 32.69
C LEU A 6 53.16 -21.49 31.23
N ALA A 7 53.70 -20.48 30.53
CA ALA A 7 53.38 -20.23 29.12
C ALA A 7 54.07 -21.19 28.14
N GLN A 8 55.14 -21.89 28.56
CA GLN A 8 55.83 -22.90 27.75
C GLN A 8 55.25 -24.32 27.91
N GLN A 9 54.42 -24.58 28.93
CA GLN A 9 53.75 -25.88 29.13
C GLN A 9 52.37 -25.98 28.49
N LEU A 10 51.73 -24.85 28.15
CA LEU A 10 50.47 -24.82 27.41
C LEU A 10 50.80 -24.58 25.94
N GLY A 11 50.97 -25.67 25.18
CA GLY A 11 51.14 -25.60 23.73
C GLY A 11 50.06 -24.73 23.09
N ARG A 12 50.40 -23.97 22.05
CA ARG A 12 49.44 -23.09 21.34
C ARG A 12 48.15 -23.88 21.07
N PRO A 13 46.97 -23.40 21.49
CA PRO A 13 45.72 -24.06 21.16
C PRO A 13 45.60 -24.08 19.63
N ARG A 14 45.51 -25.28 19.05
CA ARG A 14 45.29 -25.47 17.62
C ARG A 14 44.01 -24.74 17.23
N SER A 15 44.03 -24.03 16.13
CA SER A 15 42.80 -23.41 15.62
C SER A 15 41.78 -24.51 15.25
N PRO A 16 40.46 -24.23 15.30
CA PRO A 16 39.44 -25.18 14.88
C PRO A 16 39.66 -25.76 13.48
N LEU A 17 40.23 -24.97 12.57
CA LEU A 17 40.58 -25.40 11.21
C LEU A 17 41.80 -26.34 11.20
N GLU A 18 42.85 -26.04 11.97
CA GLU A 18 44.02 -26.91 12.09
C GLU A 18 43.67 -28.28 12.69
N LEU A 19 42.65 -28.36 13.54
CA LEU A 19 42.13 -29.63 14.07
C LEU A 19 41.42 -30.44 12.98
N LEU A 20 40.68 -29.78 12.08
CA LEU A 20 39.95 -30.41 10.99
C LEU A 20 40.88 -30.87 9.86
N ASP A 21 41.99 -30.17 9.61
CA ASP A 21 43.02 -30.56 8.63
C ASP A 21 43.72 -31.89 8.99
N THR A 22 43.68 -32.28 10.26
CA THR A 22 44.33 -33.51 10.75
C THR A 22 43.41 -34.74 10.80
N VAL A 23 42.19 -34.63 10.26
CA VAL A 23 41.21 -35.72 10.29
C VAL A 23 41.66 -36.89 9.39
N PRO A 24 41.75 -38.13 9.92
CA PRO A 24 42.16 -39.29 9.11
C PRO A 24 41.14 -39.65 8.02
N ASP A 25 41.61 -40.02 6.83
CA ASP A 25 40.76 -40.54 5.72
C ASP A 25 39.86 -41.72 6.11
N SER A 26 40.29 -42.51 7.11
CA SER A 26 39.51 -43.62 7.65
C SER A 26 38.26 -43.15 8.41
N LEU A 27 38.30 -41.97 9.03
CA LEU A 27 37.15 -41.34 9.67
C LEU A 27 36.18 -40.79 8.63
N LEU A 28 36.69 -40.08 7.61
CA LEU A 28 35.89 -39.52 6.52
C LEU A 28 35.16 -40.62 5.74
N ARG A 29 35.83 -41.74 5.44
CA ARG A 29 35.19 -42.91 4.84
C ARG A 29 34.11 -43.51 5.72
N ARG A 30 34.31 -43.55 7.03
CA ARG A 30 33.29 -44.03 7.98
C ARG A 30 32.09 -43.09 7.99
N LEU A 31 32.31 -41.79 8.12
CA LEU A 31 31.25 -40.79 8.09
C LEU A 31 30.43 -40.90 6.79
N LYS A 32 31.10 -41.09 5.65
CA LYS A 32 30.46 -41.36 4.35
C LYS A 32 29.64 -42.65 4.32
N GLN A 33 30.08 -43.72 4.98
CA GLN A 33 29.32 -44.97 5.08
C GLN A 33 28.07 -44.84 5.95
N TYR A 34 28.12 -44.02 6.99
CA TYR A 34 27.00 -43.80 7.91
C TYR A 34 26.03 -42.70 7.44
N SER A 35 26.38 -41.90 6.42
CA SER A 35 25.59 -40.74 5.97
C SER A 35 24.13 -41.06 5.63
N GLY A 36 23.88 -42.16 4.91
CA GLY A 36 22.51 -42.57 4.55
C GLY A 36 21.66 -42.93 5.77
N ARG A 37 22.27 -43.60 6.75
CA ARG A 37 21.62 -43.96 8.01
C ARG A 37 21.35 -42.71 8.86
N LEU A 38 22.33 -41.82 8.96
CA LEU A 38 22.19 -40.53 9.65
C LEU A 38 21.04 -39.69 9.09
N ALA A 39 20.89 -39.63 7.76
CA ALA A 39 19.78 -38.93 7.12
C ALA A 39 18.42 -39.55 7.47
N THR A 40 18.34 -40.88 7.53
CA THR A 40 17.10 -41.60 7.86
C THR A 40 16.71 -41.41 9.33
N GLU A 41 17.68 -41.51 10.23
CA GLU A 41 17.47 -41.29 11.67
C GLU A 41 17.13 -39.83 11.99
N ALA A 42 17.70 -38.86 11.27
CA ALA A 42 17.33 -37.45 11.40
C ALA A 42 15.85 -37.18 11.03
N VAL A 43 15.35 -37.81 9.96
CA VAL A 43 13.92 -37.73 9.58
C VAL A 43 13.04 -38.40 10.63
N SER A 44 13.47 -39.53 11.21
CA SER A 44 12.76 -40.17 12.33
C SER A 44 12.71 -39.25 13.55
N ALA A 45 13.81 -38.57 13.87
CA ALA A 45 13.88 -37.62 14.97
C ALA A 45 12.93 -36.43 14.76
N MET A 46 12.78 -35.91 13.52
CA MET A 46 11.75 -34.93 13.21
C MET A 46 10.34 -35.48 13.48
N GLN A 47 10.04 -36.70 13.03
CA GLN A 47 8.72 -37.30 13.21
C GLN A 47 8.37 -37.53 14.69
N GLU A 48 9.36 -37.82 15.52
CA GLU A 48 9.20 -38.01 16.96
C GLU A 48 9.09 -36.68 17.73
N ARG A 49 9.90 -35.68 17.36
CA ARG A 49 10.04 -34.41 18.10
C ARG A 49 9.11 -33.30 17.61
N LEU A 50 8.58 -33.39 16.38
CA LEU A 50 7.75 -32.35 15.75
C LEU A 50 6.34 -32.89 15.45
N PRO A 51 5.32 -32.54 16.26
CA PRO A 51 3.95 -33.05 16.09
C PRO A 51 3.37 -32.84 14.68
N PHE A 52 3.60 -31.67 14.08
CA PHE A 52 3.07 -31.34 12.75
C PHE A 52 3.71 -32.16 11.62
N PHE A 53 4.87 -32.77 11.86
CA PHE A 53 5.61 -33.50 10.83
C PHE A 53 4.85 -34.77 10.40
N GLY A 54 4.13 -35.39 11.34
CA GLY A 54 3.25 -36.53 11.07
C GLY A 54 2.06 -36.19 10.17
N ASP A 55 1.62 -34.93 10.20
CA ASP A 55 0.47 -34.44 9.41
C ASP A 55 0.85 -34.06 7.97
N LEU A 56 2.14 -34.06 7.63
CA LEU A 56 2.62 -33.74 6.28
C LEU A 56 2.26 -34.82 5.26
N GLU A 57 1.91 -34.37 4.06
CA GLU A 57 1.68 -35.25 2.91
C GLU A 57 2.94 -36.09 2.62
N ALA A 58 2.75 -37.29 2.06
CA ALA A 58 3.86 -38.18 1.74
C ALA A 58 4.89 -37.53 0.78
N SER A 59 4.41 -36.70 -0.15
CA SER A 59 5.25 -35.89 -1.06
C SER A 59 6.13 -34.91 -0.29
N GLN A 60 5.56 -34.19 0.68
CA GLN A 60 6.27 -33.22 1.51
C GLN A 60 7.34 -33.90 2.37
N ARG A 61 7.01 -35.03 3.00
CA ARG A 61 7.97 -35.81 3.79
C ARG A 61 9.13 -36.34 2.95
N ALA A 62 8.84 -36.81 1.73
CA ALA A 62 9.87 -37.26 0.79
C ALA A 62 10.81 -36.11 0.38
N SER A 63 10.27 -34.91 0.14
CA SER A 63 11.08 -33.71 -0.13
C SER A 63 11.98 -33.34 1.04
N VAL A 64 11.47 -33.37 2.28
CA VAL A 64 12.29 -33.08 3.46
C VAL A 64 13.41 -34.11 3.61
N ALA A 65 13.12 -35.39 3.42
CA ALA A 65 14.14 -36.45 3.48
C ALA A 65 15.28 -36.23 2.47
N LEU A 66 14.95 -35.78 1.25
CA LEU A 66 15.94 -35.46 0.22
C LEU A 66 16.85 -34.28 0.63
N VAL A 67 16.27 -33.24 1.23
CA VAL A 67 17.03 -32.08 1.74
C VAL A 67 17.99 -32.52 2.86
N VAL A 68 17.51 -33.31 3.82
CA VAL A 68 18.33 -33.84 4.92
C VAL A 68 19.46 -34.72 4.37
N GLN A 69 19.18 -35.59 3.41
CA GLN A 69 20.19 -36.43 2.78
C GLN A 69 21.30 -35.60 2.10
N THR A 70 20.91 -34.58 1.35
CA THR A 70 21.86 -33.64 0.73
C THR A 70 22.69 -32.91 1.78
N ALA A 71 22.08 -32.46 2.88
CA ALA A 71 22.79 -31.78 3.97
C ALA A 71 23.86 -32.67 4.63
N VAL A 72 23.59 -33.98 4.79
CA VAL A 72 24.59 -34.93 5.33
C VAL A 72 25.72 -35.19 4.33
N VAL A 73 25.41 -35.34 3.04
CA VAL A 73 26.44 -35.52 2.00
C VAL A 73 27.38 -34.31 1.97
N ASN A 74 26.81 -33.10 1.96
CA ASN A 74 27.56 -31.86 1.97
C ASN A 74 28.41 -31.71 3.24
N PHE A 75 27.95 -32.18 4.40
CA PHE A 75 28.77 -32.21 5.61
C PHE A 75 30.00 -33.10 5.44
N VAL A 76 29.83 -34.29 4.85
CA VAL A 76 30.96 -35.22 4.63
C VAL A 76 31.97 -34.63 3.65
N GLU A 77 31.50 -33.94 2.60
CA GLU A 77 32.36 -33.24 1.64
C GLU A 77 33.08 -32.05 2.28
N TRP A 78 32.37 -31.26 3.08
CA TRP A 78 32.96 -30.16 3.84
C TRP A 78 34.03 -30.62 4.84
N MET A 79 33.83 -31.78 5.49
CA MET A 79 34.85 -32.38 6.36
C MET A 79 36.11 -32.85 5.60
N GLN A 80 36.05 -33.02 4.27
CA GLN A 80 37.22 -33.33 3.43
C GLN A 80 38.01 -32.07 3.05
N ASP A 81 37.33 -30.92 2.93
CA ASP A 81 37.95 -29.62 2.65
C ASP A 81 37.31 -28.51 3.51
N PRO A 82 37.74 -28.35 4.78
CA PRO A 82 37.17 -27.38 5.72
C PRO A 82 37.48 -25.91 5.37
N HIS A 83 38.39 -25.67 4.41
CA HIS A 83 38.76 -24.34 3.90
C HIS A 83 37.97 -23.95 2.66
N SER A 84 37.22 -24.87 2.06
CA SER A 84 36.33 -24.59 0.94
C SER A 84 35.32 -23.49 1.30
N ASP A 85 35.06 -22.61 0.34
CA ASP A 85 34.05 -21.57 0.49
C ASP A 85 32.69 -22.25 0.67
N VAL A 86 32.07 -22.04 1.82
CA VAL A 86 30.84 -22.73 2.28
C VAL A 86 29.64 -22.45 1.35
N SER A 87 29.81 -21.61 0.33
CA SER A 87 28.86 -21.29 -0.74
C SER A 87 28.28 -22.52 -1.48
N TYR A 88 28.90 -23.70 -1.45
CA TYR A 88 28.30 -24.93 -1.98
C TYR A 88 27.15 -25.48 -1.12
N THR A 89 27.12 -25.17 0.19
CA THR A 89 26.04 -25.61 1.09
C THR A 89 24.73 -24.82 0.90
N ALA A 90 24.80 -23.60 0.35
CA ALA A 90 23.63 -22.79 0.01
C ALA A 90 22.74 -23.43 -1.08
N GLN A 91 23.34 -24.19 -2.01
CA GLN A 91 22.59 -24.92 -3.04
C GLN A 91 21.67 -26.00 -2.44
N ALA A 92 21.98 -26.54 -1.26
CA ALA A 92 21.12 -27.52 -0.59
C ALA A 92 19.78 -26.92 -0.11
N PHE A 93 19.75 -25.61 0.18
CA PHE A 93 18.52 -24.90 0.53
C PHE A 93 17.81 -24.30 -0.69
N GLU A 94 18.52 -23.96 -1.77
CA GLU A 94 17.91 -23.66 -3.08
C GLU A 94 17.15 -24.86 -3.67
N LEU A 95 17.47 -26.07 -3.20
CA LEU A 95 16.79 -27.33 -3.51
C LEU A 95 15.53 -27.60 -2.66
N VAL A 96 15.18 -26.73 -1.70
CA VAL A 96 13.85 -26.82 -1.06
C VAL A 96 12.81 -26.62 -2.16
N PRO A 97 11.98 -27.63 -2.49
CA PRO A 97 11.06 -27.51 -3.61
C PRO A 97 10.17 -26.29 -3.40
N GLN A 98 9.93 -25.50 -4.46
CA GLN A 98 9.06 -24.32 -4.37
C GLN A 98 7.68 -24.66 -3.80
N ASP A 99 7.23 -25.89 -4.01
CA ASP A 99 6.00 -26.47 -3.44
C ASP A 99 6.01 -26.57 -1.91
N LEU A 100 7.17 -26.80 -1.28
CA LEU A 100 7.35 -26.88 0.16
C LEU A 100 7.21 -25.49 0.80
N THR A 101 7.86 -24.48 0.20
CA THR A 101 7.80 -23.07 0.64
C THR A 101 6.40 -22.46 0.58
N ARG A 102 5.52 -22.95 -0.31
CA ARG A 102 4.15 -22.45 -0.45
C ARG A 102 3.15 -23.11 0.51
N ARG A 103 3.41 -24.35 0.95
CA ARG A 103 2.43 -25.17 1.68
C ARG A 103 2.75 -25.39 3.16
N ILE A 104 4.02 -25.22 3.57
CA ILE A 104 4.44 -25.34 4.97
C ILE A 104 4.64 -23.94 5.57
N ALA A 105 4.13 -23.72 6.78
CA ALA A 105 4.34 -22.47 7.50
C ALA A 105 5.84 -22.25 7.78
N LEU A 106 6.33 -21.02 7.60
CA LEU A 106 7.75 -20.66 7.80
C LEU A 106 8.32 -21.14 9.14
N ARG A 107 7.55 -20.97 10.22
CA ARG A 107 7.91 -21.43 11.57
C ARG A 107 8.25 -22.92 11.62
N HIS A 108 7.49 -23.76 10.91
CA HIS A 108 7.67 -25.21 10.92
C HIS A 108 8.97 -25.59 10.19
N THR A 109 9.38 -24.83 9.18
CA THR A 109 10.65 -25.06 8.50
C THR A 109 11.85 -24.76 9.41
N VAL A 110 11.77 -23.69 10.21
CA VAL A 110 12.79 -23.36 11.22
C VAL A 110 12.89 -24.47 12.27
N ASP A 111 11.76 -24.98 12.74
CA ASP A 111 11.73 -26.07 13.73
C ASP A 111 12.36 -27.36 13.18
N MET A 112 12.11 -27.71 11.91
CA MET A 112 12.76 -28.86 11.25
C MET A 112 14.28 -28.72 11.14
N VAL A 113 14.78 -27.54 10.75
CA VAL A 113 16.22 -27.28 10.68
C VAL A 113 16.86 -27.39 12.06
N ARG A 114 16.24 -26.81 13.08
CA ARG A 114 16.71 -26.89 14.47
C ARG A 114 16.84 -28.34 14.94
N VAL A 115 15.76 -29.13 14.83
CA VAL A 115 15.76 -30.54 15.28
C VAL A 115 16.82 -31.36 14.54
N THR A 116 17.04 -31.09 13.25
CA THR A 116 18.06 -31.77 12.46
C THR A 116 19.48 -31.46 12.94
N MET A 117 19.76 -30.19 13.25
CA MET A 117 21.06 -29.75 13.76
C MET A 117 21.33 -30.35 15.14
N GLU A 118 20.36 -30.27 16.05
CA GLU A 118 20.43 -30.89 17.38
C GLU A 118 20.71 -32.40 17.27
N PHE A 119 20.02 -33.10 16.36
CA PHE A 119 20.25 -34.51 16.11
C PHE A 119 21.68 -34.80 15.66
N PHE A 120 22.24 -34.04 14.71
CA PHE A 120 23.62 -34.28 14.27
C PHE A 120 24.65 -33.94 15.36
N GLU A 121 24.41 -32.91 16.16
CA GLU A 121 25.25 -32.57 17.31
C GLU A 121 25.28 -33.69 18.35
N GLU A 122 24.17 -34.40 18.55
CA GLU A 122 24.09 -35.57 19.43
C GLU A 122 24.77 -36.82 18.84
N VAL A 123 24.58 -37.09 17.54
CA VAL A 123 24.90 -38.41 16.95
C VAL A 123 26.26 -38.46 16.26
N VAL A 124 26.70 -37.39 15.59
CA VAL A 124 27.98 -37.39 14.85
C VAL A 124 29.17 -37.65 15.76
N PRO A 125 29.30 -37.04 16.96
CA PRO A 125 30.42 -37.30 17.88
C PRO A 125 30.54 -38.77 18.30
N LEU A 126 29.44 -39.53 18.33
CA LEU A 126 29.41 -40.94 18.73
C LEU A 126 30.13 -41.86 17.73
N LEU A 127 30.46 -41.38 16.53
CA LEU A 127 31.22 -42.14 15.52
C LEU A 127 32.74 -42.18 15.79
N ALA A 128 33.21 -41.38 16.76
CA ALA A 128 34.60 -41.32 17.16
C ALA A 128 35.08 -42.61 17.83
N ARG A 129 36.34 -42.98 17.60
CA ARG A 129 36.99 -44.11 18.29
C ARG A 129 38.07 -43.69 19.28
N ASN A 130 38.42 -42.40 19.29
CA ASN A 130 39.40 -41.82 20.20
C ASN A 130 39.06 -40.34 20.45
N GLU A 131 39.74 -39.75 21.42
CA GLU A 131 39.49 -38.37 21.87
C GLU A 131 39.80 -37.32 20.79
N GLU A 132 40.79 -37.58 19.93
CA GLU A 132 41.12 -36.70 18.80
C GLU A 132 40.01 -36.69 17.74
N GLN A 133 39.47 -37.86 17.37
CA GLN A 133 38.31 -37.97 16.48
C GLN A 133 37.06 -37.35 17.10
N LEU A 134 36.85 -37.53 18.41
CA LEU A 134 35.70 -36.94 19.11
C LEU A 134 35.76 -35.42 19.03
N THR A 135 36.93 -34.84 19.32
CA THR A 135 37.17 -33.40 19.24
C THR A 135 36.96 -32.88 17.82
N ALA A 136 37.53 -33.55 16.81
CA ALA A 136 37.40 -33.13 15.42
C ALA A 136 35.96 -33.21 14.90
N LEU A 137 35.22 -34.28 15.21
CA LEU A 137 33.81 -34.41 14.82
C LEU A 137 32.92 -33.39 15.53
N THR A 138 33.18 -33.12 16.81
CA THR A 138 32.41 -32.12 17.58
C THR A 138 32.64 -30.72 17.04
N VAL A 139 33.91 -30.34 16.83
CA VAL A 139 34.25 -29.03 16.24
C VAL A 139 33.71 -28.90 14.81
N GLY A 140 33.83 -29.97 14.03
CA GLY A 140 33.34 -30.02 12.65
C GLY A 140 31.83 -29.84 12.57
N ILE A 141 31.07 -30.60 13.37
CA ILE A 141 29.61 -30.50 13.33
C ILE A 141 29.11 -29.15 13.85
N LEU A 142 29.71 -28.59 14.90
CA LEU A 142 29.32 -27.28 15.43
C LEU A 142 29.61 -26.13 14.45
N LYS A 143 30.75 -26.19 13.75
CA LYS A 143 31.08 -25.17 12.74
C LYS A 143 30.16 -25.28 11.53
N TYR A 144 29.95 -26.50 11.03
CA TYR A 144 29.04 -26.75 9.92
C TYR A 144 27.58 -26.41 10.25
N SER A 145 27.09 -26.82 11.43
CA SER A 145 25.71 -26.53 11.88
C SER A 145 25.47 -25.04 11.98
N ARG A 146 26.43 -24.28 12.53
CA ARG A 146 26.37 -22.82 12.59
C ARG A 146 26.30 -22.19 11.20
N ASP A 147 27.21 -22.55 10.30
CA ASP A 147 27.27 -21.95 8.97
C ASP A 147 26.03 -22.33 8.13
N LEU A 148 25.52 -23.56 8.29
CA LEU A 148 24.26 -24.02 7.71
C LEU A 148 23.05 -23.27 8.30
N ALA A 149 23.05 -22.98 9.61
CA ALA A 149 21.99 -22.21 10.27
C ALA A 149 21.91 -20.77 9.77
N PHE A 150 23.06 -20.10 9.59
CA PHE A 150 23.08 -18.75 9.01
C PHE A 150 22.63 -18.74 7.55
N THR A 151 23.05 -19.72 6.76
CA THR A 151 22.63 -19.85 5.35
C THR A 151 21.12 -20.07 5.25
N ALA A 152 20.56 -20.96 6.08
CA ALA A 152 19.13 -21.17 6.17
C ALA A 152 18.40 -19.89 6.60
N ALA A 153 18.90 -19.19 7.63
CA ALA A 153 18.34 -17.93 8.12
C ALA A 153 18.29 -16.84 7.02
N THR A 154 19.33 -16.70 6.20
CA THR A 154 19.35 -15.76 5.06
C THR A 154 18.30 -16.14 4.02
N ALA A 155 18.27 -17.40 3.57
CA ALA A 155 17.26 -17.85 2.60
C ALA A 155 15.82 -17.70 3.14
N TYR A 156 15.62 -17.84 4.45
CA TYR A 156 14.33 -17.58 5.09
C TYR A 156 13.98 -16.10 5.16
N ALA A 157 14.95 -15.24 5.49
CA ALA A 157 14.75 -13.79 5.45
C ALA A 157 14.32 -13.36 4.04
N ASP A 158 15.04 -13.81 3.01
CA ASP A 158 14.71 -13.54 1.60
C ASP A 158 13.30 -14.03 1.24
N ALA A 159 12.91 -15.23 1.66
CA ALA A 159 11.59 -15.80 1.38
C ALA A 159 10.45 -15.10 2.15
N ALA A 160 10.74 -14.54 3.33
CA ALA A 160 9.79 -13.73 4.11
C ALA A 160 9.64 -12.33 3.50
N GLU A 161 10.74 -11.69 3.12
CA GLU A 161 10.76 -10.41 2.41
C GLU A 161 10.06 -10.50 1.06
N ALA A 162 10.31 -11.55 0.28
CA ALA A 162 9.64 -11.78 -1.01
C ALA A 162 8.12 -11.89 -0.88
N ARG A 163 7.61 -12.46 0.23
CA ARG A 163 6.16 -12.51 0.52
C ARG A 163 5.59 -11.14 0.88
N GLY A 164 6.25 -10.40 1.77
CA GLY A 164 5.82 -9.03 2.12
C GLY A 164 5.86 -8.07 0.93
N ALA A 165 6.86 -8.22 0.06
CA ALA A 165 7.00 -7.46 -1.17
C ALA A 165 5.98 -7.85 -2.25
N TRP A 166 5.44 -9.08 -2.23
CA TRP A 166 4.36 -9.48 -3.13
C TRP A 166 3.02 -8.87 -2.70
N ASP A 167 2.69 -8.92 -1.41
CA ASP A 167 1.48 -8.30 -0.87
C ASP A 167 1.49 -6.79 -1.07
N SER A 168 2.62 -6.12 -0.78
CA SER A 168 2.75 -4.67 -0.96
C SER A 168 2.66 -4.25 -2.44
N ARG A 169 3.24 -5.05 -3.36
CA ARG A 169 3.09 -4.80 -4.80
C ARG A 169 1.67 -5.05 -5.30
N MET A 170 1.00 -6.09 -4.79
CA MET A 170 -0.40 -6.36 -5.11
C MET A 170 -1.29 -5.20 -4.63
N GLU A 171 -1.08 -4.74 -3.39
CA GLU A 171 -1.77 -3.62 -2.76
C GLU A 171 -1.60 -2.35 -3.60
N ALA A 172 -0.36 -1.97 -3.91
CA ALA A 172 -0.05 -0.83 -4.77
C ALA A 172 -0.75 -0.94 -6.14
N SER A 173 -0.73 -2.13 -6.73
CA SER A 173 -1.36 -2.40 -8.01
C SER A 173 -2.89 -2.28 -7.98
N VAL A 174 -3.54 -2.55 -6.83
CA VAL A 174 -4.99 -2.33 -6.63
C VAL A 174 -5.28 -0.84 -6.46
N VAL A 175 -4.47 -0.12 -5.68
CA VAL A 175 -4.64 1.32 -5.48
C VAL A 175 -4.43 2.09 -6.80
N ASP A 176 -3.37 1.81 -7.56
CA ASP A 176 -3.11 2.41 -8.88
C ASP A 176 -4.27 2.15 -9.85
N ALA A 177 -4.80 0.93 -9.89
CA ALA A 177 -5.97 0.58 -10.71
C ALA A 177 -7.21 1.40 -10.31
N VAL A 178 -7.49 1.55 -9.01
CA VAL A 178 -8.58 2.41 -8.52
C VAL A 178 -8.35 3.87 -8.91
N VAL A 179 -7.14 4.39 -8.76
CA VAL A 179 -6.80 5.78 -9.12
C VAL A 179 -6.98 6.04 -10.62
N ARG A 180 -6.68 5.05 -11.47
CA ARG A 180 -6.90 5.12 -12.92
C ARG A 180 -8.36 4.93 -13.35
N GLY A 181 -9.22 4.49 -12.45
CA GLY A 181 -10.62 4.20 -12.76
C GLY A 181 -10.85 2.84 -13.41
N ASP A 182 -9.96 1.87 -13.18
CA ASP A 182 -10.19 0.50 -13.62
C ASP A 182 -11.38 -0.12 -12.87
N THR A 183 -12.29 -0.74 -13.61
CA THR A 183 -13.45 -1.44 -13.05
C THR A 183 -13.50 -2.91 -13.45
N GLY A 184 -12.39 -3.45 -13.97
CA GLY A 184 -12.31 -4.81 -14.53
C GLY A 184 -12.29 -5.93 -13.48
N PRO A 185 -12.55 -7.19 -13.89
CA PRO A 185 -12.54 -8.35 -13.00
C PRO A 185 -11.16 -8.60 -12.37
N GLU A 186 -10.07 -8.16 -13.01
CA GLU A 186 -8.72 -8.27 -12.46
C GLU A 186 -8.50 -7.41 -11.20
N LEU A 187 -9.13 -6.23 -11.12
CA LEU A 187 -9.11 -5.40 -9.91
C LEU A 187 -9.80 -6.14 -8.76
N LEU A 188 -11.00 -6.67 -9.02
CA LEU A 188 -11.80 -7.39 -8.03
C LEU A 188 -11.08 -8.64 -7.51
N SER A 189 -10.45 -9.41 -8.41
CA SER A 189 -9.68 -10.60 -8.05
C SER A 189 -8.50 -10.27 -7.14
N ARG A 190 -7.72 -9.23 -7.47
CA ARG A 190 -6.59 -8.77 -6.65
C ARG A 190 -7.04 -8.22 -5.30
N ALA A 191 -8.10 -7.44 -5.27
CA ALA A 191 -8.67 -6.93 -4.03
C ALA A 191 -9.19 -8.06 -3.12
N ALA A 192 -9.87 -9.06 -3.68
CA ALA A 192 -10.33 -10.23 -2.94
C ALA A 192 -9.17 -11.06 -2.36
N ALA A 193 -8.05 -11.18 -3.10
CA ALA A 193 -6.84 -11.84 -2.60
C ALA A 193 -6.22 -11.13 -1.37
N LEU A 194 -6.47 -9.82 -1.23
CA LEU A 194 -6.07 -9.01 -0.07
C LEU A 194 -7.17 -8.97 1.02
N ASN A 195 -8.16 -9.86 0.95
CA ASN A 195 -9.33 -9.91 1.85
C ASN A 195 -10.15 -8.61 1.90
N TRP A 196 -10.12 -7.82 0.82
CA TRP A 196 -10.97 -6.64 0.72
C TRP A 196 -12.39 -7.02 0.28
N ASP A 197 -13.41 -6.57 1.01
CA ASP A 197 -14.80 -6.66 0.55
C ASP A 197 -15.05 -5.63 -0.56
N THR A 198 -15.10 -6.10 -1.80
CA THR A 198 -15.24 -5.25 -2.99
C THR A 198 -16.60 -4.57 -3.09
N THR A 199 -17.60 -5.06 -2.35
CA THR A 199 -18.96 -4.50 -2.32
C THR A 199 -19.16 -3.48 -1.22
N ALA A 200 -18.24 -3.40 -0.26
CA ALA A 200 -18.29 -2.43 0.82
C ALA A 200 -17.95 -1.02 0.34
N PRO A 201 -18.55 0.03 0.95
CA PRO A 201 -18.17 1.41 0.68
C PRO A 201 -16.67 1.64 0.89
N ALA A 202 -16.10 2.55 0.11
CA ALA A 202 -14.67 2.84 0.13
C ALA A 202 -14.44 4.36 0.09
N THR A 203 -13.56 4.84 0.95
CA THR A 203 -13.18 6.26 1.02
C THR A 203 -11.68 6.41 0.81
N VAL A 204 -11.27 7.36 -0.01
CA VAL A 204 -9.86 7.61 -0.32
C VAL A 204 -9.35 8.83 0.45
N ILE A 205 -8.21 8.68 1.10
CA ILE A 205 -7.47 9.71 1.83
C ILE A 205 -6.14 9.90 1.13
N VAL A 206 -5.74 11.15 0.90
CA VAL A 206 -4.45 11.48 0.28
C VAL A 206 -3.72 12.49 1.16
N GLY A 207 -2.43 12.27 1.38
CA GLY A 207 -1.58 13.18 2.15
C GLY A 207 -0.11 12.87 1.91
N THR A 208 0.79 13.57 2.59
CA THR A 208 2.21 13.20 2.60
C THR A 208 2.45 12.14 3.68
N PRO A 209 3.18 11.04 3.42
CA PRO A 209 3.49 10.05 4.45
C PRO A 209 4.29 10.69 5.60
N ALA A 210 4.10 10.20 6.81
CA ALA A 210 4.89 10.63 7.95
C ALA A 210 6.39 10.38 7.70
N PRO A 211 7.28 11.30 8.10
CA PRO A 211 8.72 11.11 7.90
C PRO A 211 9.22 9.88 8.68
N GLY A 212 10.15 9.14 8.07
CA GLY A 212 10.82 8.01 8.71
C GLY A 212 11.65 8.44 9.92
N ARG A 213 11.99 7.48 10.79
CA ARG A 213 12.99 7.75 11.84
C ARG A 213 14.36 7.97 11.19
N PRO A 214 15.25 8.76 11.81
CA PRO A 214 16.58 9.04 11.26
C PRO A 214 17.51 7.81 11.08
N ASN A 215 17.06 6.60 11.42
CA ASN A 215 17.87 5.36 11.41
C ASN A 215 17.64 4.45 10.18
N GLY A 216 17.18 4.99 9.06
CA GLY A 216 17.22 4.26 7.77
C GLY A 216 15.95 3.51 7.37
N ASP A 217 14.85 3.61 8.12
CA ASP A 217 13.55 3.08 7.68
C ASP A 217 12.97 3.97 6.56
N ASN A 218 12.50 3.35 5.47
CA ASN A 218 11.70 4.01 4.44
C ASN A 218 10.42 4.56 5.08
N GLY A 219 10.38 5.86 5.38
CA GLY A 219 9.26 6.50 6.09
C GLY A 219 7.90 6.24 5.46
N SER A 220 7.85 6.10 4.14
CA SER A 220 6.63 5.79 3.39
C SER A 220 6.12 4.37 3.64
N GLU A 221 6.99 3.35 3.69
CA GLU A 221 6.59 1.97 3.99
C GLU A 221 6.04 1.85 5.41
N ARG A 222 6.70 2.53 6.36
CA ARG A 222 6.24 2.57 7.75
C ARG A 222 4.89 3.28 7.88
N ALA A 223 4.69 4.39 7.18
CA ALA A 223 3.41 5.08 7.15
C ALA A 223 2.28 4.21 6.60
N SER A 224 2.53 3.47 5.51
CA SER A 224 1.60 2.46 4.98
C SER A 224 1.28 1.38 6.02
N GLN A 225 2.29 0.82 6.70
CA GLN A 225 2.08 -0.19 7.73
C GLN A 225 1.29 0.35 8.93
N ASP A 226 1.66 1.52 9.46
CA ASP A 226 0.96 2.15 10.59
C ASP A 226 -0.53 2.35 10.24
N LEU A 227 -0.82 2.76 9.00
CA LEU A 227 -2.19 2.94 8.51
C LEU A 227 -2.98 1.63 8.51
N ARG A 228 -2.39 0.53 8.02
CA ARG A 228 -3.01 -0.80 8.05
C ARG A 228 -3.28 -1.26 9.48
N ASP A 229 -2.29 -1.13 10.36
CA ASP A 229 -2.42 -1.54 11.77
C ASP A 229 -3.51 -0.75 12.49
N ILE A 230 -3.66 0.55 12.18
CA ILE A 230 -4.76 1.38 12.70
C ILE A 230 -6.09 0.89 12.13
N ALA A 231 -6.20 0.64 10.83
CA ALA A 231 -7.43 0.14 10.20
C ALA A 231 -7.88 -1.19 10.82
N THR A 232 -6.97 -2.17 10.96
CA THR A 232 -7.27 -3.46 11.57
C THR A 232 -7.73 -3.31 13.02
N ARG A 233 -7.08 -2.45 13.82
CA ARG A 233 -7.52 -2.18 15.21
C ARG A 233 -8.92 -1.60 15.31
N HIS A 234 -9.37 -0.87 14.29
CA HIS A 234 -10.72 -0.31 14.20
C HIS A 234 -11.70 -1.22 13.45
N GLY A 235 -11.31 -2.46 13.10
CA GLY A 235 -12.17 -3.40 12.38
C GLY A 235 -12.45 -2.98 10.94
N ARG A 236 -11.55 -2.22 10.32
CA ARG A 236 -11.65 -1.73 8.94
C ARG A 236 -10.54 -2.34 8.08
N ALA A 237 -10.77 -2.35 6.76
CA ALA A 237 -9.77 -2.70 5.78
C ALA A 237 -9.12 -1.41 5.24
N ALA A 238 -7.83 -1.48 4.92
CA ALA A 238 -7.10 -0.40 4.27
C ALA A 238 -6.17 -0.94 3.19
N LEU A 239 -6.08 -0.22 2.07
CA LEU A 239 -5.11 -0.43 1.00
C LEU A 239 -4.36 0.88 0.80
N THR A 240 -3.04 0.81 0.61
CA THR A 240 -2.16 1.97 0.55
C THR A 240 -1.19 1.86 -0.61
N ASP A 241 -0.90 3.01 -1.21
CA ASP A 241 0.18 3.16 -2.18
C ASP A 241 0.82 4.54 -2.08
N VAL A 242 2.09 4.62 -2.48
CA VAL A 242 2.89 5.84 -2.46
C VAL A 242 3.07 6.33 -3.89
N HIS A 243 2.24 7.28 -4.29
CA HIS A 243 2.31 7.93 -5.60
C HIS A 243 3.23 9.15 -5.52
N GLY A 244 4.52 8.94 -5.82
CA GLY A 244 5.54 9.99 -5.76
C GLY A 244 5.77 10.47 -4.33
N THR A 245 5.24 11.65 -3.98
CA THR A 245 5.38 12.22 -2.62
C THR A 245 4.13 12.02 -1.76
N TRP A 246 3.07 11.43 -2.31
CA TRP A 246 1.79 11.27 -1.63
C TRP A 246 1.53 9.82 -1.26
N LEU A 247 1.06 9.63 -0.04
CA LEU A 247 0.43 8.40 0.41
C LEU A 247 -1.06 8.48 0.05
N VAL A 248 -1.51 7.56 -0.78
CA VAL A 248 -2.91 7.34 -1.15
C VAL A 248 -3.39 6.13 -0.36
N ALA A 249 -4.45 6.31 0.43
CA ALA A 249 -5.02 5.26 1.25
C ALA A 249 -6.50 5.10 0.95
N ILE A 250 -6.91 3.88 0.59
CA ILE A 250 -8.31 3.47 0.43
C ILE A 250 -8.71 2.78 1.73
N VAL A 251 -9.71 3.32 2.44
CA VAL A 251 -10.22 2.74 3.69
C VAL A 251 -11.68 2.33 3.52
N SER A 252 -12.05 1.20 4.14
CA SER A 252 -13.43 0.71 4.05
C SER A 252 -14.37 1.54 4.91
N GLY A 253 -15.58 1.74 4.40
CA GLY A 253 -16.67 2.47 5.05
C GLY A 253 -16.61 4.00 4.90
N GLN A 254 -17.65 4.65 5.44
CA GLN A 254 -17.75 6.10 5.55
C GLN A 254 -16.74 6.64 6.58
N LEU A 255 -16.28 7.87 6.35
CA LEU A 255 -15.50 8.65 7.31
C LEU A 255 -16.28 9.89 7.75
N SER A 256 -16.37 10.10 9.06
CA SER A 256 -16.78 11.37 9.66
C SER A 256 -15.56 12.11 10.22
N LEU A 257 -15.57 13.44 10.14
CA LEU A 257 -14.52 14.29 10.72
C LEU A 257 -14.40 14.15 12.25
N THR A 258 -15.43 13.64 12.92
CA THR A 258 -15.44 13.38 14.36
C THR A 258 -14.95 11.98 14.74
N ASP A 259 -14.71 11.09 13.76
CA ASP A 259 -14.39 9.69 14.01
C ASP A 259 -13.04 9.53 14.71
N LYS A 260 -13.01 8.66 15.73
CA LYS A 260 -11.77 8.28 16.42
C LYS A 260 -10.78 7.62 15.45
N PHE A 261 -11.29 6.77 14.54
CA PHE A 261 -10.48 6.15 13.49
C PHE A 261 -9.72 7.19 12.65
N LEU A 262 -10.40 8.27 12.24
CA LEU A 262 -9.76 9.33 11.47
C LEU A 262 -8.71 10.09 12.28
N LYS A 263 -8.94 10.30 13.58
CA LYS A 263 -7.91 10.93 14.44
C LYS A 263 -6.66 10.06 14.54
N ASP A 264 -6.83 8.76 14.68
CA ASP A 264 -5.72 7.82 14.82
C ASP A 264 -4.94 7.69 13.49
N ILE A 265 -5.63 7.60 12.34
CA ILE A 265 -4.98 7.41 11.02
C ILE A 265 -4.13 8.63 10.59
N LEU A 266 -4.43 9.83 11.10
CA LEU A 266 -3.66 11.04 10.80
C LEU A 266 -2.21 11.00 11.30
N VAL A 267 -1.86 10.06 12.19
CA VAL A 267 -0.49 9.83 12.66
C VAL A 267 0.39 9.23 11.54
N ALA A 268 -0.20 8.49 10.60
CA ALA A 268 0.50 7.94 9.45
C ALA A 268 0.85 9.02 8.39
N PHE A 269 0.29 10.22 8.51
CA PHE A 269 0.56 11.34 7.61
C PHE A 269 1.44 12.39 8.30
N ALA A 270 2.29 13.06 7.51
CA ALA A 270 3.06 14.19 7.98
C ALA A 270 2.15 15.35 8.46
N ASP A 271 2.73 16.30 9.19
CA ASP A 271 2.06 17.55 9.58
C ASP A 271 1.97 18.52 8.38
N LYS A 272 1.22 18.06 7.38
CA LYS A 272 0.93 18.69 6.09
C LYS A 272 -0.55 18.45 5.75
N PRO A 273 -1.10 19.13 4.73
CA PRO A 273 -2.47 18.90 4.31
C PRO A 273 -2.77 17.41 4.04
N VAL A 274 -3.96 16.99 4.48
CA VAL A 274 -4.54 15.67 4.23
C VAL A 274 -5.94 15.90 3.68
N VAL A 275 -6.22 15.35 2.51
CA VAL A 275 -7.49 15.53 1.80
C VAL A 275 -8.24 14.20 1.74
N ILE A 276 -9.54 14.25 2.02
CA ILE A 276 -10.43 13.08 2.00
C ILE A 276 -11.42 13.24 0.85
N GLY A 277 -11.50 12.25 -0.03
CA GLY A 277 -12.49 12.19 -1.10
C GLY A 277 -13.88 11.81 -0.59
N PRO A 278 -14.93 11.97 -1.40
CA PRO A 278 -16.26 11.48 -1.07
C PRO A 278 -16.27 9.95 -0.95
N THR A 279 -17.02 9.39 -0.01
CA THR A 279 -17.17 7.93 0.10
C THR A 279 -17.90 7.37 -1.11
N ALA A 280 -17.27 6.43 -1.79
CA ALA A 280 -17.85 5.68 -2.88
C ALA A 280 -18.65 4.48 -2.33
N PRO A 281 -19.72 4.03 -3.03
CA PRO A 281 -20.55 2.92 -2.59
C PRO A 281 -19.85 1.56 -2.63
N MET A 282 -18.80 1.41 -3.45
CA MET A 282 -18.02 0.19 -3.63
C MET A 282 -16.62 0.50 -4.17
N LEU A 283 -15.72 -0.49 -4.14
CA LEU A 283 -14.32 -0.31 -4.55
C LEU A 283 -14.17 0.15 -6.00
N THR A 284 -14.96 -0.40 -6.94
CA THR A 284 -14.90 0.00 -8.37
C THR A 284 -15.38 1.43 -8.62
N ALA A 285 -16.13 2.02 -7.70
CA ALA A 285 -16.54 3.43 -7.75
C ALA A 285 -15.58 4.36 -6.98
N ALA A 286 -14.59 3.80 -6.27
CA ALA A 286 -13.66 4.58 -5.45
C ALA A 286 -12.73 5.47 -6.27
N TYR A 287 -12.67 5.30 -7.60
CA TYR A 287 -11.94 6.21 -8.49
C TYR A 287 -12.44 7.64 -8.41
N HIS A 288 -13.74 7.86 -8.17
CA HIS A 288 -14.29 9.20 -7.93
C HIS A 288 -13.72 9.78 -6.63
N SER A 289 -13.69 8.99 -5.56
CA SER A 289 -13.08 9.39 -4.29
C SER A 289 -11.60 9.74 -4.48
N ALA A 290 -10.86 8.90 -5.21
CA ALA A 290 -9.44 9.10 -5.47
C ALA A 290 -9.19 10.37 -6.29
N SER A 291 -9.87 10.52 -7.42
CA SER A 291 -9.74 11.67 -8.32
C SER A 291 -10.01 12.98 -7.60
N GLU A 292 -11.08 13.06 -6.82
CA GLU A 292 -11.40 14.26 -6.05
C GLU A 292 -10.40 14.55 -4.94
N ALA A 293 -9.92 13.53 -4.22
CA ALA A 293 -8.93 13.70 -3.17
C ALA A 293 -7.58 14.17 -3.73
N ILE A 294 -7.13 13.58 -4.84
CA ILE A 294 -5.90 13.95 -5.56
C ILE A 294 -6.02 15.38 -6.12
N SER A 295 -7.15 15.72 -6.74
CA SER A 295 -7.43 17.08 -7.21
C SER A 295 -7.43 18.08 -6.05
N GLY A 296 -8.06 17.71 -4.92
CA GLY A 296 -8.03 18.50 -3.70
C GLY A 296 -6.62 18.67 -3.13
N MET A 297 -5.76 17.65 -3.15
CA MET A 297 -4.35 17.77 -2.74
C MET A 297 -3.56 18.74 -3.61
N ASN A 298 -3.82 18.80 -4.92
CA ASN A 298 -3.23 19.80 -5.80
C ASN A 298 -3.74 21.22 -5.49
N ALA A 299 -5.00 21.35 -5.09
CA ALA A 299 -5.68 22.63 -4.93
C ALA A 299 -5.61 23.22 -3.51
N VAL A 300 -5.34 22.41 -2.47
CA VAL A 300 -5.44 22.81 -1.05
C VAL A 300 -4.54 23.99 -0.68
N ALA A 301 -3.42 24.19 -1.39
CA ALA A 301 -2.55 25.34 -1.21
C ALA A 301 -3.25 26.69 -1.46
N GLY A 302 -4.33 26.70 -2.24
CA GLY A 302 -5.18 27.88 -2.47
C GLY A 302 -5.95 28.33 -1.21
N TRP A 303 -6.15 27.45 -0.23
CA TRP A 303 -6.77 27.76 1.05
C TRP A 303 -5.78 27.57 2.20
N ARG A 304 -5.01 28.62 2.51
CA ARG A 304 -3.96 28.62 3.55
C ARG A 304 -4.43 28.18 4.95
N GLY A 305 -5.71 28.38 5.26
CA GLY A 305 -6.33 28.03 6.54
C GLY A 305 -7.19 26.77 6.48
N ALA A 306 -6.99 25.89 5.49
CA ALA A 306 -7.75 24.66 5.37
C ALA A 306 -7.57 23.77 6.62
N PRO A 307 -8.65 23.15 7.13
CA PRO A 307 -8.55 22.23 8.27
C PRO A 307 -7.72 20.99 7.91
N ARG A 308 -7.15 20.33 8.92
CA ARG A 308 -6.46 19.03 8.75
C ARG A 308 -7.24 17.96 9.52
N PRO A 309 -7.86 16.99 8.84
CA PRO A 309 -7.99 16.84 7.39
C PRO A 309 -9.07 17.77 6.80
N VAL A 310 -9.07 17.93 5.48
CA VAL A 310 -10.11 18.66 4.72
C VAL A 310 -10.80 17.72 3.73
N LEU A 311 -12.12 17.87 3.57
CA LEU A 311 -12.85 17.13 2.53
C LEU A 311 -12.58 17.76 1.16
N ALA A 312 -12.42 16.94 0.12
CA ALA A 312 -12.26 17.41 -1.25
C ALA A 312 -13.44 18.26 -1.73
N ARG A 313 -14.63 18.04 -1.15
CA ARG A 313 -15.86 18.81 -1.40
C ARG A 313 -15.88 20.18 -0.72
N GLU A 314 -14.96 20.45 0.20
CA GLU A 314 -14.75 21.80 0.74
C GLU A 314 -13.80 22.64 -0.13
N LEU A 315 -13.10 22.02 -1.09
CA LEU A 315 -12.11 22.66 -1.97
C LEU A 315 -12.63 22.93 -3.39
N LEU A 316 -13.96 22.95 -3.58
CA LEU A 316 -14.54 23.08 -4.93
C LEU A 316 -14.08 24.34 -5.68
N PRO A 317 -14.00 25.53 -5.06
CA PRO A 317 -13.52 26.71 -5.77
C PRO A 317 -12.06 26.57 -6.22
N GLU A 318 -11.17 26.12 -5.33
CA GLU A 318 -9.75 25.97 -5.63
C GLU A 318 -9.53 24.91 -6.71
N ARG A 319 -10.24 23.77 -6.62
CA ARG A 319 -10.22 22.70 -7.63
C ARG A 319 -10.71 23.20 -8.99
N ALA A 320 -11.83 23.93 -9.02
CA ALA A 320 -12.37 24.50 -10.25
C ALA A 320 -11.41 25.51 -10.90
N LEU A 321 -10.76 26.37 -10.09
CA LEU A 321 -9.75 27.32 -10.57
C LEU A 321 -8.49 26.63 -11.13
N MET A 322 -8.19 25.42 -10.64
CA MET A 322 -7.13 24.54 -11.17
C MET A 322 -7.58 23.75 -12.42
N GLY A 323 -8.81 23.97 -12.91
CA GLY A 323 -9.33 23.32 -14.12
C GLY A 323 -10.00 21.96 -13.88
N ASP A 324 -10.31 21.59 -12.63
CA ASP A 324 -11.03 20.35 -12.33
C ASP A 324 -12.48 20.44 -12.80
N ALA A 325 -12.78 19.77 -13.92
CA ALA A 325 -14.12 19.70 -14.49
C ALA A 325 -15.15 19.09 -13.53
N SER A 326 -14.77 18.12 -12.68
CA SER A 326 -15.70 17.53 -11.71
C SER A 326 -16.10 18.52 -10.62
N ALA A 327 -15.18 19.40 -10.21
CA ALA A 327 -15.47 20.47 -9.26
C ALA A 327 -16.38 21.55 -9.88
N ILE A 328 -16.16 21.90 -11.15
CA ILE A 328 -17.04 22.80 -11.92
C ILE A 328 -18.46 22.24 -12.00
N VAL A 329 -18.59 20.95 -12.34
CA VAL A 329 -19.88 20.27 -12.38
C VAL A 329 -20.53 20.27 -11.00
N ALA A 330 -19.80 19.92 -9.94
CA ALA A 330 -20.31 19.88 -8.57
C ALA A 330 -20.76 21.27 -8.06
N LEU A 331 -20.03 22.34 -8.36
CA LEU A 331 -20.47 23.72 -8.05
C LEU A 331 -21.81 24.04 -8.73
N HIS A 332 -22.01 23.56 -9.94
CA HIS A 332 -23.28 23.76 -10.63
C HIS A 332 -24.39 22.86 -10.07
N THR A 333 -24.17 21.55 -10.00
CA THR A 333 -25.21 20.56 -9.66
C THR A 333 -25.59 20.56 -8.19
N ASP A 334 -24.63 20.77 -7.30
CA ASP A 334 -24.81 20.56 -5.85
C ASP A 334 -25.05 21.90 -5.13
N VAL A 335 -24.64 23.02 -5.72
CA VAL A 335 -24.80 24.36 -5.11
C VAL A 335 -25.81 25.22 -5.88
N MET A 336 -25.59 25.48 -7.17
CA MET A 336 -26.43 26.44 -7.89
C MET A 336 -27.77 25.87 -8.34
N ARG A 337 -27.84 24.60 -8.76
CA ARG A 337 -29.08 23.98 -9.24
C ARG A 337 -30.17 23.90 -8.16
N PRO A 338 -29.91 23.43 -6.92
CA PRO A 338 -30.92 23.42 -5.87
C PRO A 338 -31.45 24.82 -5.56
N LEU A 339 -30.59 25.84 -5.66
CA LEU A 339 -30.96 27.22 -5.45
C LEU A 339 -31.83 27.77 -6.59
N ALA A 340 -31.50 27.45 -7.84
CA ALA A 340 -32.28 27.84 -9.01
C ALA A 340 -33.68 27.18 -9.01
N ASP A 341 -33.75 25.89 -8.66
CA ASP A 341 -35.01 25.13 -8.56
C ASP A 341 -35.91 25.68 -7.43
N ALA A 342 -35.34 26.22 -6.36
CA ALA A 342 -36.07 26.87 -5.27
C ALA A 342 -36.64 28.26 -5.64
N GLY A 343 -36.20 28.86 -6.75
CA GLY A 343 -36.77 30.04 -7.37
C GLY A 343 -35.79 31.19 -7.63
N PRO A 344 -36.00 31.99 -8.68
CA PRO A 344 -35.04 33.00 -9.16
C PRO A 344 -34.76 34.10 -8.14
N THR A 345 -35.72 34.40 -7.25
CA THR A 345 -35.56 35.43 -6.20
C THR A 345 -34.45 35.12 -5.20
N LEU A 346 -34.14 33.84 -4.95
CA LEU A 346 -33.05 33.47 -4.03
C LEU A 346 -31.69 33.67 -4.68
N VAL A 347 -31.56 33.33 -5.97
CA VAL A 347 -30.35 33.60 -6.76
C VAL A 347 -30.08 35.11 -6.83
N GLU A 348 -31.10 35.90 -7.17
CA GLU A 348 -31.01 37.38 -7.20
C GLU A 348 -30.61 37.95 -5.82
N THR A 349 -31.16 37.40 -4.74
CA THR A 349 -30.82 37.84 -3.38
C THR A 349 -29.38 37.50 -3.02
N LEU A 350 -28.90 36.31 -3.40
CA LEU A 350 -27.52 35.90 -3.19
C LEU A 350 -26.54 36.83 -3.92
N ASP A 351 -26.78 37.10 -5.21
CA ASP A 351 -25.94 37.98 -6.02
C ASP A 351 -25.92 39.40 -5.42
N ALA A 352 -27.08 39.97 -5.12
CA ALA A 352 -27.19 41.29 -4.52
C ALA A 352 -26.52 41.38 -3.15
N PHE A 353 -26.61 40.34 -2.33
CA PHE A 353 -25.98 40.27 -1.01
C PHE A 353 -24.46 40.21 -1.11
N LEU A 354 -23.93 39.33 -1.96
CA LEU A 354 -22.49 39.21 -2.16
C LEU A 354 -21.91 40.48 -2.79
N ASP A 355 -22.63 41.15 -3.70
CA ASP A 355 -22.21 42.43 -4.30
C ASP A 355 -22.21 43.58 -3.30
N SER A 356 -23.03 43.46 -2.26
CA SER A 356 -23.09 44.42 -1.15
C SER A 356 -22.01 44.15 -0.09
N GLY A 357 -21.02 43.30 -0.39
CA GLY A 357 -19.96 42.93 0.56
C GLY A 357 -20.46 42.17 1.79
N GLY A 358 -21.61 41.49 1.68
CA GLY A 358 -22.25 40.80 2.81
C GLY A 358 -23.06 41.71 3.75
N ALA A 359 -23.31 42.98 3.37
CA ALA A 359 -24.10 43.90 4.18
C ALA A 359 -25.62 43.76 3.91
N ILE A 360 -26.36 43.29 4.92
CA ILE A 360 -27.82 43.07 4.84
C ILE A 360 -28.58 44.36 4.49
N GLU A 361 -28.26 45.48 5.14
CA GLU A 361 -28.96 46.76 4.91
C GLU A 361 -28.75 47.29 3.48
N ALA A 362 -27.53 47.12 2.94
CA ALA A 362 -27.23 47.52 1.57
C ALA A 362 -27.94 46.62 0.55
N CYS A 363 -27.96 45.30 0.80
CA CYS A 363 -28.70 44.33 0.00
C CYS A 363 -30.21 44.63 -0.01
N ALA A 364 -30.79 44.91 1.17
CA ALA A 364 -32.20 45.24 1.34
C ALA A 364 -32.61 46.49 0.52
N ARG A 365 -31.78 47.54 0.57
CA ARG A 365 -31.96 48.74 -0.27
C ARG A 365 -31.84 48.45 -1.77
N LYS A 366 -30.86 47.63 -2.19
CA LYS A 366 -30.65 47.25 -3.60
C LYS A 366 -31.86 46.48 -4.16
N LEU A 367 -32.48 45.63 -3.35
CA LEU A 367 -33.62 44.79 -3.73
C LEU A 367 -34.99 45.40 -3.41
N PHE A 368 -35.05 46.60 -2.82
CA PHE A 368 -36.29 47.25 -2.36
C PHE A 368 -37.15 46.35 -1.43
N VAL A 369 -36.51 45.63 -0.52
CA VAL A 369 -37.17 44.77 0.48
C VAL A 369 -36.75 45.15 1.90
N HIS A 370 -37.47 44.65 2.90
CA HIS A 370 -37.10 44.82 4.30
C HIS A 370 -35.87 43.94 4.68
N PRO A 371 -34.95 44.39 5.56
CA PRO A 371 -33.80 43.60 6.02
C PRO A 371 -34.14 42.19 6.54
N ASN A 372 -35.28 42.04 7.22
CA ASN A 372 -35.77 40.72 7.66
C ASN A 372 -36.05 39.75 6.51
N THR A 373 -36.55 40.26 5.38
CA THR A 373 -36.77 39.44 4.18
C THR A 373 -35.45 38.93 3.62
N VAL A 374 -34.39 39.77 3.63
CA VAL A 374 -33.04 39.36 3.24
C VAL A 374 -32.55 38.25 4.18
N ARG A 375 -32.61 38.44 5.51
CA ARG A 375 -32.22 37.41 6.49
C ARG A 375 -32.94 36.09 6.26
N TYR A 376 -34.24 36.14 6.03
CA TYR A 376 -35.05 34.96 5.73
C TYR A 376 -34.57 34.25 4.46
N ARG A 377 -34.33 35.00 3.38
CA ARG A 377 -33.84 34.43 2.11
C ARG A 377 -32.41 33.87 2.23
N LEU A 378 -31.52 34.52 2.99
CA LEU A 378 -30.18 34.00 3.28
C LEU A 378 -30.24 32.69 4.04
N LYS A 379 -31.11 32.59 5.06
CA LYS A 379 -31.35 31.31 5.76
C LYS A 379 -31.83 30.23 4.79
N ARG A 380 -32.78 30.55 3.91
CA ARG A 380 -33.27 29.62 2.87
C ARG A 380 -32.17 29.19 1.91
N ILE A 381 -31.26 30.10 1.51
CA ILE A 381 -30.08 29.76 0.71
C ILE A 381 -29.22 28.72 1.44
N THR A 382 -28.98 28.90 2.73
CA THR A 382 -28.26 27.91 3.55
C THR A 382 -28.99 26.58 3.61
N ASP A 383 -30.31 26.58 3.79
CA ASP A 383 -31.11 25.36 3.84
C ASP A 383 -31.02 24.53 2.54
N PHE A 384 -30.93 25.19 1.36
CA PHE A 384 -30.85 24.52 0.07
C PHE A 384 -29.45 24.13 -0.38
N THR A 385 -28.44 24.91 -0.01
CA THR A 385 -27.06 24.73 -0.48
C THR A 385 -26.14 24.10 0.56
N GLY A 386 -26.56 24.06 1.82
CA GLY A 386 -25.71 23.71 2.96
C GLY A 386 -24.61 24.74 3.25
N ARG A 387 -24.62 25.91 2.59
CA ARG A 387 -23.60 26.95 2.67
C ARG A 387 -24.18 28.23 3.27
N ASP A 388 -23.55 28.78 4.30
CA ASP A 388 -24.01 30.03 4.92
C ASP A 388 -23.40 31.26 4.21
N PRO A 389 -24.18 32.08 3.48
CA PRO A 389 -23.63 33.24 2.79
C PRO A 389 -22.99 34.27 3.73
N THR A 390 -23.32 34.26 5.02
CA THR A 390 -22.74 35.18 6.01
C THR A 390 -21.34 34.74 6.46
N GLN A 391 -20.98 33.48 6.23
CA GLN A 391 -19.65 32.97 6.54
C GLN A 391 -18.69 33.22 5.37
N PRO A 392 -17.50 33.82 5.61
CA PRO A 392 -16.60 34.21 4.52
C PRO A 392 -16.20 33.06 3.58
N ARG A 393 -15.99 31.86 4.12
CA ARG A 393 -15.62 30.68 3.32
C ARG A 393 -16.75 30.24 2.40
N ASP A 394 -17.96 30.13 2.94
CA ASP A 394 -19.14 29.70 2.20
C ASP A 394 -19.60 30.77 1.20
N ALA A 395 -19.51 32.05 1.56
CA ALA A 395 -19.73 33.18 0.65
C ALA A 395 -18.81 33.10 -0.58
N TYR A 396 -17.54 32.75 -0.39
CA TYR A 396 -16.59 32.55 -1.48
C TYR A 396 -16.97 31.35 -2.37
N VAL A 397 -17.36 30.22 -1.78
CA VAL A 397 -17.85 29.05 -2.53
C VAL A 397 -19.07 29.42 -3.37
N LEU A 398 -20.06 30.09 -2.76
CA LEU A 398 -21.28 30.55 -3.41
C LEU A 398 -20.99 31.54 -4.55
N ARG A 399 -20.05 32.47 -4.35
CA ARG A 399 -19.64 33.43 -5.39
C ARG A 399 -19.04 32.75 -6.61
N VAL A 400 -18.14 31.79 -6.38
CA VAL A 400 -17.50 31.03 -7.47
C VAL A 400 -18.53 30.14 -8.17
N ALA A 401 -19.41 29.49 -7.41
CA ALA A 401 -20.50 28.68 -7.96
C ALA A 401 -21.43 29.51 -8.86
N ALA A 402 -21.85 30.69 -8.41
CA ALA A 402 -22.69 31.60 -9.19
C ALA A 402 -21.99 32.04 -10.49
N THR A 403 -20.70 32.38 -10.40
CA THR A 403 -19.88 32.77 -11.56
C THR A 403 -19.76 31.64 -12.58
N VAL A 404 -19.45 30.42 -12.12
CA VAL A 404 -19.39 29.21 -12.97
C VAL A 404 -20.74 28.92 -13.62
N GLY A 405 -21.85 29.07 -12.88
CA GLY A 405 -23.20 28.93 -13.41
C GLY A 405 -23.48 29.89 -14.57
N GLN A 406 -23.13 31.17 -14.42
CA GLN A 406 -23.31 32.19 -15.46
C GLN A 406 -22.43 31.94 -16.70
N LEU A 407 -21.22 31.44 -16.51
CA LEU A 407 -20.31 31.11 -17.63
C LEU A 407 -20.79 29.89 -18.42
N ASN A 408 -21.38 28.89 -17.76
CA ASN A 408 -21.91 27.69 -18.42
C ASN A 408 -23.31 27.89 -19.02
N TYR A 409 -24.05 28.90 -18.57
CA TYR A 409 -25.34 29.30 -19.12
C TYR A 409 -25.28 30.78 -19.49
N PRO A 410 -24.73 31.16 -20.66
CA PRO A 410 -24.85 32.52 -21.13
C PRO A 410 -26.34 32.85 -21.18
N THR A 411 -26.77 33.77 -20.32
CA THR A 411 -28.10 34.39 -20.38
C THR A 411 -28.42 34.68 -21.84
N GLN A 412 -29.51 34.10 -22.35
CA GLN A 412 -30.15 34.61 -23.57
C GLN A 412 -30.44 36.08 -23.29
N THR A 413 -29.51 36.93 -23.72
CA THR A 413 -29.70 38.36 -23.67
C THR A 413 -30.84 38.60 -24.62
N SER A 414 -31.98 38.99 -24.08
CA SER A 414 -33.08 39.57 -24.84
C SER A 414 -32.58 40.89 -25.43
N SER A 415 -31.82 40.80 -26.52
CA SER A 415 -31.50 41.97 -27.33
C SER A 415 -32.71 42.21 -28.22
N ALA A 416 -33.61 43.05 -27.72
CA ALA A 416 -34.45 43.87 -28.55
C ALA A 416 -33.54 44.77 -29.41
N ALA A 417 -33.16 44.27 -30.58
CA ALA A 417 -32.67 45.09 -31.67
C ALA A 417 -33.19 44.48 -32.97
N ASN A 418 -34.28 45.07 -33.44
CA ASN A 418 -34.89 44.83 -34.73
C ASN A 418 -33.86 45.18 -35.81
N ILE A 419 -33.06 44.21 -36.26
CA ILE A 419 -32.21 44.34 -37.45
C ILE A 419 -32.95 43.61 -38.58
N PRO A 420 -33.39 44.29 -39.65
CA PRO A 420 -33.96 43.61 -40.81
C PRO A 420 -32.86 42.78 -41.47
N VAL A 421 -33.11 41.47 -41.61
CA VAL A 421 -32.29 40.56 -42.39
C VAL A 421 -32.32 41.02 -43.86
N PRO A 422 -31.18 41.18 -44.57
CA PRO A 422 -31.20 41.39 -46.00
C PRO A 422 -31.69 40.11 -46.68
N GLN A 423 -32.78 40.21 -47.44
CA GLN A 423 -33.31 39.12 -48.24
C GLN A 423 -32.27 38.71 -49.32
N LEU A 424 -31.84 37.45 -49.29
CA LEU A 424 -31.12 36.83 -50.40
C LEU A 424 -32.05 36.72 -51.62
N PRO A 425 -31.59 37.10 -52.84
CA PRO A 425 -32.40 36.95 -54.04
C PRO A 425 -32.54 35.45 -54.43
N PRO A 426 -33.66 35.06 -55.06
CA PRO A 426 -33.90 33.67 -55.43
C PRO A 426 -32.99 33.23 -56.59
N PRO A 427 -32.68 31.92 -56.70
CA PRO A 427 -31.80 31.41 -57.75
C PRO A 427 -32.49 31.45 -59.12
N VAL A 428 -31.75 31.97 -60.11
CA VAL A 428 -32.12 31.96 -61.53
C VAL A 428 -32.19 30.52 -62.02
N ARG A 429 -33.37 30.08 -62.46
CA ARG A 429 -33.54 28.86 -63.27
C ARG A 429 -33.52 29.21 -64.74
N GLY A 430 -32.71 28.49 -65.51
CA GLY A 430 -32.99 28.20 -66.92
C GLY A 430 -31.83 28.43 -67.87
N GLY A 431 -31.35 27.35 -68.49
CA GLY A 431 -30.41 27.42 -69.61
C GLY A 431 -29.91 26.04 -70.06
N SER A 432 -30.77 25.27 -70.71
CA SER A 432 -30.46 24.01 -71.40
C SER A 432 -29.39 24.18 -72.48
N GLY A 433 -28.52 23.18 -72.66
CA GLY A 433 -27.59 23.11 -73.77
C GLY A 433 -26.82 21.78 -73.80
N ALA A 434 -27.27 20.87 -74.66
CA ALA A 434 -26.67 19.58 -74.96
C ALA A 434 -25.21 19.68 -75.44
N VAL A 435 -24.47 18.56 -75.43
CA VAL A 435 -23.81 17.93 -76.61
C VAL A 435 -22.92 16.76 -76.17
N SER A 436 -23.31 15.57 -76.62
CA SER A 436 -22.51 14.50 -77.25
C SER A 436 -21.09 14.16 -76.74
N GLY A 437 -20.92 12.90 -76.33
CA GLY A 437 -20.21 11.94 -77.19
C GLY A 437 -18.78 11.53 -76.83
N ARG A 438 -18.68 10.25 -76.47
CA ARG A 438 -17.51 9.34 -76.36
C ARG A 438 -16.71 9.33 -75.07
#